data_AF-A0A4R7FR86-F1
#
_entry.id   AF-A0A4R7FR86-F1
#
_cell.length_a   1.000
_cell.length_b   1.000
_cell.length_c   1.000
_cell.angle_alpha   90.00
_cell.angle_beta   90.00
_cell.angle_gamma   90.00
#
_symmetry.space_group_name_H-M   'P 1'
#
loop_
_entity.id
_entity.type
_entity.pdbx_description
1 polymer ?
#
loop_
_entity_poly.entity_id
_entity_poly.type
_entity_poly.pdbx_seq_one_letter_code
_entity_poly.pdbx_strand_id
1 'polypeptide(L)'
;MLGRRPNAGMNDIAEATGVVRRTVYGHFPTRADLIRAIAQTAASKLLDALHRSTAEPADPAEAWARYVTRIWPVIDRYRVLLELRRSEYGDEIHDLLAPVDTALADLVREGQASGAFTRHLPAETLGRIAQWIVFTLASEEHAAYGDDTAATTSLLVLGVPEQRARRIVHRAR
;
A
#
# COMPACT_ATOMS: atom_id res chain seq x y z
N MET A 1 -7.96 -14.90 0.63
CA MET A 1 -7.21 -16.04 0.09
C MET A 1 -5.86 -15.62 -0.46
N LEU A 2 -5.78 -14.93 -1.59
CA LEU A 2 -4.48 -14.52 -2.17
C LEU A 2 -3.64 -13.63 -1.23
N GLY A 3 -4.26 -12.71 -0.48
CA GLY A 3 -3.58 -11.94 0.59
C GLY A 3 -2.92 -12.77 1.69
N ARG A 4 -3.32 -14.04 1.87
CA ARG A 4 -2.79 -14.98 2.88
C ARG A 4 -2.01 -16.16 2.26
N ARG A 5 -2.33 -16.54 1.03
CA ARG A 5 -1.71 -17.62 0.26
C ARG A 5 -1.43 -17.11 -1.16
N PRO A 6 -0.34 -16.36 -1.38
CA PRO A 6 -0.01 -15.81 -2.69
C PRO A 6 0.16 -16.90 -3.75
N ASN A 7 0.62 -18.09 -3.37
CA ASN A 7 0.81 -19.23 -4.26
C ASN A 7 -0.45 -20.07 -4.50
N ALA A 8 -1.61 -19.64 -4.01
CA ALA A 8 -2.86 -20.36 -4.24
C ALA A 8 -3.14 -20.50 -5.75
N GLY A 9 -3.51 -21.71 -6.16
CA GLY A 9 -3.87 -22.01 -7.54
C GLY A 9 -5.29 -21.53 -7.86
N MET A 10 -5.62 -21.45 -9.15
CA MET A 10 -6.98 -21.07 -9.60
C MET A 10 -8.09 -21.95 -9.02
N ASN A 11 -7.78 -23.23 -8.73
CA ASN A 11 -8.71 -24.16 -8.10
C ASN A 11 -9.00 -23.81 -6.63
N ASP A 12 -7.96 -23.49 -5.85
CA ASP A 12 -8.09 -23.08 -4.45
C ASP A 12 -8.87 -21.76 -4.34
N ILE A 13 -8.67 -20.87 -5.32
CA ILE A 13 -9.37 -19.59 -5.40
C ILE A 13 -10.86 -19.80 -5.66
N ALA A 14 -11.24 -20.64 -6.63
CA ALA A 14 -12.64 -20.93 -6.95
C ALA A 14 -13.37 -21.56 -5.75
N GLU A 15 -12.74 -22.53 -5.09
CA GLU A 15 -13.30 -23.19 -3.90
C GLU A 15 -13.54 -22.20 -2.76
N ALA A 16 -12.55 -21.34 -2.48
CA ALA A 16 -12.64 -20.39 -1.38
C ALA A 16 -13.53 -19.18 -1.64
N THR A 17 -13.88 -18.90 -2.90
CA THR A 17 -14.82 -17.84 -3.28
C THR A 17 -16.24 -18.36 -3.46
N GLY A 18 -16.45 -19.67 -3.32
CA GLY A 18 -17.76 -20.31 -3.46
C GLY A 18 -18.34 -20.26 -4.88
N VAL A 19 -17.52 -19.89 -5.87
CA VAL A 19 -17.94 -19.81 -7.28
C VAL A 19 -17.47 -21.02 -8.07
N VAL A 20 -18.29 -21.43 -9.03
CA VAL A 20 -17.96 -22.56 -9.91
C VAL A 20 -16.70 -22.24 -10.72
N ARG A 21 -15.79 -23.22 -10.86
CA ARG A 21 -14.52 -23.06 -11.62
C ARG A 21 -14.73 -22.44 -12.99
N ARG A 22 -15.75 -22.86 -13.73
CA ARG A 22 -16.10 -22.32 -15.06
C ARG A 22 -16.31 -20.81 -15.03
N THR A 23 -16.88 -20.26 -13.95
CA THR A 23 -17.10 -18.82 -13.79
C THR A 23 -15.80 -18.07 -13.58
N VAL A 24 -14.88 -18.59 -12.75
CA VAL A 24 -13.56 -17.98 -12.53
C VAL A 24 -12.74 -17.98 -13.82
N TYR A 25 -12.64 -19.14 -14.50
CA TYR A 25 -11.93 -19.24 -15.78
C TYR A 25 -12.61 -18.45 -16.90
N GLY A 26 -13.94 -18.26 -16.83
CA GLY A 26 -14.67 -17.42 -17.78
C GLY A 26 -14.37 -15.93 -17.64
N HIS A 27 -14.02 -15.46 -16.43
CA HIS A 27 -13.57 -14.08 -16.20
C HIS A 27 -12.05 -13.90 -16.35
N PHE A 28 -11.28 -14.90 -15.92
CA PHE A 28 -9.83 -14.90 -15.90
C PHE A 28 -9.31 -16.20 -16.53
N PRO A 29 -9.05 -16.20 -17.85
CA PRO A 29 -8.60 -17.39 -18.57
C PRO A 29 -7.33 -18.01 -17.97
N THR A 30 -6.45 -17.16 -17.42
CA THR A 30 -5.21 -17.60 -16.75
C THR A 30 -5.06 -16.97 -15.36
N ARG A 31 -4.17 -17.56 -14.54
CA ARG A 31 -3.77 -16.98 -13.26
C ARG A 31 -3.09 -15.62 -13.43
N ALA A 32 -2.36 -15.43 -14.53
CA ALA A 32 -1.75 -14.14 -14.88
C ALA A 32 -2.83 -13.06 -15.08
N ASP A 33 -3.92 -13.38 -15.78
CA ASP A 33 -5.03 -12.44 -15.99
C ASP A 33 -5.72 -12.05 -14.69
N LEU A 34 -5.90 -13.00 -13.78
CA LEU A 34 -6.43 -12.74 -12.44
C LEU A 34 -5.49 -11.82 -11.65
N ILE A 35 -4.19 -12.12 -11.64
CA ILE A 35 -3.18 -11.32 -10.92
C ILE A 35 -3.14 -9.89 -11.46
N ARG A 36 -3.12 -9.73 -12.78
CA ARG A 36 -3.17 -8.42 -13.45
C ARG A 36 -4.40 -7.63 -13.01
N ALA A 37 -5.58 -8.23 -13.03
CA ALA A 37 -6.82 -7.56 -12.63
C ALA A 37 -6.82 -7.14 -11.15
N ILE A 38 -6.26 -7.98 -10.27
CA ILE A 38 -6.09 -7.66 -8.84
C ILE A 38 -5.13 -6.48 -8.68
N ALA A 39 -3.99 -6.50 -9.36
CA ALA A 39 -2.98 -5.45 -9.31
C ALA A 39 -3.52 -4.11 -9.83
N GLN A 40 -4.23 -4.12 -10.97
CA GLN A 40 -4.89 -2.93 -11.51
C GLN A 40 -5.92 -2.34 -10.53
N THR A 41 -6.77 -3.20 -9.96
CA THR A 41 -7.77 -2.78 -8.97
C THR A 41 -7.12 -2.18 -7.73
N ALA A 42 -6.02 -2.78 -7.26
CA ALA A 42 -5.29 -2.29 -6.11
C ALA A 42 -4.60 -0.94 -6.41
N ALA A 43 -3.91 -0.83 -7.54
CA ALA A 43 -3.26 0.39 -7.97
C ALA A 43 -4.25 1.56 -8.02
N SER A 44 -5.41 1.36 -8.65
CA SER A 44 -6.49 2.34 -8.70
C SER A 44 -6.97 2.75 -7.30
N LYS A 45 -7.21 1.79 -6.39
CA LYS A 45 -7.66 2.10 -5.03
C LYS A 45 -6.61 2.81 -4.19
N LEU A 46 -5.34 2.46 -4.35
CA LEU A 46 -4.22 3.11 -3.66
C LEU A 46 -4.06 4.56 -4.14
N LEU A 47 -4.14 4.80 -5.45
CA LEU A 47 -4.14 6.15 -6.02
C LEU A 47 -5.33 6.97 -5.53
N ASP A 48 -6.53 6.40 -5.57
CA ASP A 48 -7.73 7.10 -5.08
C ASP A 48 -7.61 7.47 -3.59
N ALA A 49 -7.07 6.58 -2.77
CA ALA A 49 -6.82 6.87 -1.36
C ALA A 49 -5.81 8.00 -1.19
N LEU A 50 -4.73 8.01 -1.98
CA LEU A 50 -3.71 9.06 -1.94
C LEU A 50 -4.24 10.41 -2.41
N HIS A 51 -4.98 10.44 -3.53
CA HIS A 51 -5.64 11.65 -4.03
C HIS A 51 -6.59 12.24 -2.98
N ARG A 52 -7.42 11.41 -2.34
CA ARG A 52 -8.32 11.87 -1.27
C ARG A 52 -7.59 12.34 -0.02
N SER A 53 -6.37 11.86 0.22
CA SER A 53 -5.55 12.30 1.34
C SER A 53 -4.80 13.61 1.07
N THR A 54 -4.62 13.98 -0.20
CA THR A 54 -3.93 15.18 -0.66
C THR A 54 -4.87 16.27 -1.22
N ALA A 55 -6.18 15.99 -1.27
CA ALA A 55 -7.19 16.88 -1.86
C ALA A 55 -7.34 18.24 -1.15
N GLU A 56 -7.03 18.31 0.14
CA GLU A 56 -7.01 19.56 0.91
C GLU A 56 -5.56 20.01 1.12
N PRO A 57 -5.24 21.31 0.99
CA PRO A 57 -3.93 21.83 1.33
C PRO A 57 -3.60 21.47 2.77
N ALA A 58 -2.66 20.56 2.94
CA ALA A 58 -2.32 20.01 4.24
C ALA A 58 -0.82 19.76 4.32
N ASP A 59 -0.31 19.76 5.54
CA ASP A 59 1.03 19.29 5.84
C ASP A 59 1.25 17.90 5.20
N PRO A 60 2.32 17.68 4.42
CA PRO A 60 2.62 16.37 3.81
C PRO A 60 2.62 15.21 4.81
N ALA A 61 3.00 15.46 6.06
CA ALA A 61 2.94 14.47 7.12
C ALA A 61 1.49 14.08 7.50
N GLU A 62 0.55 15.02 7.47
CA GLU A 62 -0.87 14.74 7.68
C GLU A 62 -1.49 14.00 6.48
N ALA A 63 -1.13 14.39 5.26
CA ALA A 63 -1.57 13.68 4.06
C ALA A 63 -1.09 12.21 4.05
N TRP A 64 0.16 11.97 4.46
CA TRP A 64 0.69 10.61 4.63
C TRP A 64 -0.08 9.82 5.69
N ALA A 65 -0.32 10.40 6.87
CA ALA A 65 -1.08 9.74 7.93
C ALA A 65 -2.50 9.36 7.47
N ARG A 66 -3.22 10.30 6.84
CA ARG A 66 -4.55 10.04 6.26
C ARG A 66 -4.52 8.95 5.21
N TYR A 67 -3.49 8.92 4.35
CA TYR A 67 -3.32 7.86 3.36
C TYR A 67 -3.21 6.50 4.04
N VAL A 68 -2.35 6.36 5.05
CA VAL A 68 -2.17 5.12 5.82
C VAL A 68 -3.50 4.66 6.45
N THR A 69 -4.21 5.55 7.14
CA THR A 69 -5.52 5.25 7.74
C THR A 69 -6.55 4.80 6.69
N ARG A 70 -6.59 5.46 5.52
CA ARG A 70 -7.54 5.11 4.44
C ARG A 70 -7.27 3.73 3.83
N ILE A 71 -6.00 3.34 3.68
CA ILE A 71 -5.66 2.04 3.07
C ILE A 71 -5.71 0.88 4.07
N TRP A 72 -5.63 1.17 5.38
CA TRP A 72 -5.55 0.15 6.43
C TRP A 72 -6.63 -0.94 6.35
N PRO A 73 -7.93 -0.64 6.15
CA PRO A 73 -8.96 -1.69 6.11
C PRO A 73 -8.82 -2.70 4.96
N VAL A 74 -7.99 -2.40 3.96
CA VAL A 74 -7.80 -3.22 2.76
C VAL A 74 -6.35 -3.62 2.54
N ILE A 75 -5.43 -3.26 3.45
CA ILE A 75 -3.99 -3.39 3.24
C ILE A 75 -3.51 -4.83 3.12
N ASP A 76 -4.13 -5.77 3.85
CA ASP A 76 -3.86 -7.21 3.77
C ASP A 76 -4.07 -7.76 2.35
N ARG A 77 -5.03 -7.17 1.62
CA ARG A 77 -5.33 -7.55 0.24
C ARG A 77 -4.25 -7.08 -0.70
N TYR A 78 -3.56 -5.98 -0.38
CA TYR A 78 -2.49 -5.41 -1.18
C TYR A 78 -1.13 -6.00 -0.86
N ARG A 79 -0.94 -6.60 0.33
CA ARG A 79 0.27 -7.35 0.68
C ARG A 79 0.62 -8.42 -0.35
N VAL A 80 -0.37 -9.10 -0.93
CA VAL A 80 -0.13 -10.09 -1.99
C VAL A 80 0.70 -9.52 -3.14
N LEU A 81 0.52 -8.25 -3.46
CA LEU A 81 1.22 -7.61 -4.58
C LEU A 81 2.70 -7.41 -4.27
N LEU A 82 3.08 -7.21 -3.00
CA LEU A 82 4.49 -7.17 -2.62
C LEU A 82 5.17 -8.52 -2.77
N GLU A 83 4.48 -9.60 -2.42
CA GLU A 83 4.99 -10.96 -2.65
C GLU A 83 5.07 -11.25 -4.15
N LEU A 84 4.05 -10.83 -4.92
CA LEU A 84 4.04 -11.01 -6.38
C LEU A 84 5.11 -10.16 -7.09
N ARG A 85 5.51 -8.99 -6.56
CA ARG A 85 6.66 -8.21 -7.06
C ARG A 85 7.97 -9.02 -7.06
N ARG A 86 8.10 -10.04 -6.19
CA ARG A 86 9.28 -10.92 -6.09
C ARG A 86 9.13 -12.24 -6.84
N SER A 87 8.02 -12.42 -7.56
CA SER A 87 7.71 -13.63 -8.29
C SER A 87 7.96 -13.48 -9.79
N GLU A 88 7.60 -14.51 -10.58
CA GLU A 88 7.61 -14.45 -12.05
C GLU A 88 6.75 -13.32 -12.65
N TYR A 89 5.78 -12.79 -11.89
CA TYR A 89 4.95 -11.64 -12.28
C TYR A 89 5.59 -10.29 -11.94
N GLY A 90 6.83 -10.29 -11.45
CA GLY A 90 7.48 -9.13 -10.86
C GLY A 90 7.44 -7.88 -11.73
N ASP A 91 7.93 -7.97 -12.96
CA ASP A 91 8.03 -6.82 -13.87
C ASP A 91 6.66 -6.19 -14.15
N GLU A 92 5.66 -7.02 -14.48
CA GLU A 92 4.29 -6.55 -14.73
C GLU A 92 3.66 -5.88 -13.49
N ILE A 93 3.90 -6.42 -12.29
CA ILE A 93 3.39 -5.81 -11.05
C ILE A 93 4.11 -4.50 -10.73
N HIS A 94 5.40 -4.38 -11.04
CA HIS A 94 6.12 -3.11 -10.92
C HIS A 94 5.51 -2.05 -11.85
N ASP A 95 5.26 -2.38 -13.12
CA ASP A 95 4.67 -1.45 -14.09
C ASP A 95 3.26 -1.00 -13.66
N LEU A 96 2.43 -1.93 -13.21
CA LEU A 96 1.06 -1.64 -12.77
C LEU A 96 1.02 -0.75 -11.51
N LEU A 97 2.04 -0.83 -10.65
CA LEU A 97 2.12 -0.04 -9.42
C LEU A 97 2.99 1.21 -9.56
N ALA A 98 3.72 1.39 -10.67
CA ALA A 98 4.56 2.55 -10.92
C ALA A 98 3.83 3.90 -10.72
N PRO A 99 2.54 4.06 -11.10
CA PRO A 99 1.80 5.28 -10.80
C PRO A 99 1.64 5.55 -9.29
N VAL A 100 1.43 4.51 -8.48
CA VAL A 100 1.33 4.64 -7.01
C VAL A 100 2.68 5.05 -6.44
N ASP A 101 3.76 4.37 -6.87
CA ASP A 101 5.12 4.63 -6.41
C ASP A 101 5.54 6.08 -6.76
N THR A 102 5.15 6.56 -7.95
CA THR A 102 5.38 7.95 -8.41
C THR A 102 4.63 8.95 -7.54
N ALA A 103 3.33 8.75 -7.32
CA ALA A 103 2.52 9.68 -6.54
C ALA A 103 2.95 9.76 -5.06
N LEU A 104 3.37 8.63 -4.48
CA LEU A 104 3.97 8.63 -3.14
C LEU A 104 5.31 9.36 -3.11
N ALA A 105 6.16 9.17 -4.12
CA ALA A 105 7.41 9.90 -4.24
C ALA A 105 7.18 11.41 -4.36
N ASP A 106 6.13 11.84 -5.08
CA ASP A 106 5.76 13.25 -5.21
C ASP A 106 5.35 13.86 -3.86
N LEU A 107 4.51 13.17 -3.09
CA LEU A 107 4.15 13.58 -1.72
C LEU A 107 5.39 13.67 -0.82
N VAL A 108 6.31 12.69 -0.91
CA VAL A 108 7.54 12.72 -0.13
C VAL A 108 8.45 13.86 -0.58
N ARG A 109 8.54 14.14 -1.88
CA ARG A 109 9.34 15.25 -2.42
C ARG A 109 8.81 16.60 -1.97
N GLU A 110 7.49 16.77 -1.90
CA GLU A 110 6.84 17.96 -1.34
C GLU A 110 7.15 18.11 0.16
N GLY A 111 7.04 17.03 0.93
CA GLY A 111 7.43 17.01 2.34
C GLY A 111 8.92 17.30 2.56
N GLN A 112 9.78 16.82 1.66
CA GLN A 112 11.19 17.18 1.67
C GLN A 112 11.38 18.67 1.38
N ALA A 113 10.77 19.21 0.32
CA ALA A 113 10.89 20.61 -0.08
C ALA A 113 10.46 21.59 1.02
N SER A 114 9.35 21.28 1.71
CA SER A 114 8.80 22.04 2.84
C SER A 114 9.55 21.83 4.17
N GLY A 115 10.44 20.84 4.26
CA GLY A 115 11.15 20.48 5.49
C GLY A 115 10.32 19.63 6.46
N ALA A 116 9.13 19.17 6.06
CA ALA A 116 8.33 18.23 6.83
C ALA A 116 8.99 16.84 6.94
N PHE A 117 9.73 16.42 5.89
CA PHE A 117 10.44 15.14 5.83
C PHE A 117 11.95 15.32 5.65
N THR A 118 12.70 14.31 6.09
CA THR A 118 14.17 14.25 5.96
C THR A 118 14.63 14.04 4.51
N ARG A 119 15.84 14.52 4.20
CA ARG A 119 16.45 14.48 2.85
C ARG A 119 17.68 13.59 2.74
N HIS A 120 17.92 12.71 3.73
CA HIS A 120 19.08 11.81 3.71
C HIS A 120 18.99 10.71 2.63
N LEU A 121 17.81 10.51 2.04
CA LEU A 121 17.57 9.62 0.90
C LEU A 121 16.70 10.32 -0.16
N PRO A 122 16.80 9.92 -1.44
CA PRO A 122 15.86 10.35 -2.49
C PRO A 122 14.41 10.04 -2.12
N ALA A 123 13.48 10.90 -2.52
CA ALA A 123 12.06 10.81 -2.16
C ALA A 123 11.45 9.44 -2.54
N GLU A 124 11.82 8.91 -3.69
CA GLU A 124 11.38 7.61 -4.21
C GLU A 124 11.82 6.48 -3.28
N THR A 125 13.07 6.54 -2.81
CA THR A 125 13.61 5.50 -1.93
C THR A 125 12.99 5.59 -0.54
N LEU A 126 12.92 6.80 0.02
CA LEU A 126 12.36 7.02 1.34
C LEU A 126 10.87 6.67 1.40
N GLY A 127 10.10 7.06 0.38
CA GLY A 127 8.68 6.74 0.26
C GLY A 127 8.41 5.24 0.20
N ARG A 128 9.21 4.49 -0.60
CA ARG A 128 9.11 3.02 -0.64
C ARG A 128 9.40 2.37 0.71
N ILE A 129 10.43 2.82 1.43
CA ILE A 129 10.78 2.28 2.75
C ILE A 129 9.65 2.57 3.75
N ALA A 130 9.15 3.80 3.78
CA ALA A 130 8.04 4.18 4.64
C ALA A 130 6.78 3.34 4.34
N GLN A 131 6.49 3.09 3.07
CA GLN A 131 5.38 2.25 2.63
C GLN A 131 5.58 0.77 3.03
N TRP A 132 6.80 0.24 2.90
CA TRP A 132 7.14 -1.13 3.33
C TRP A 132 6.87 -1.36 4.82
N ILE A 133 7.15 -0.36 5.66
CA ILE A 133 6.86 -0.44 7.10
C ILE A 133 5.37 -0.59 7.35
N VAL A 134 4.53 0.17 6.64
CA VAL A 134 3.07 0.07 6.77
C VAL A 134 2.60 -1.34 6.41
N PHE A 135 3.07 -1.89 5.29
CA PHE A 135 2.71 -3.26 4.89
C PHE A 135 3.25 -4.34 5.84
N THR A 136 4.43 -4.12 6.42
CA THR A 136 5.03 -5.04 7.39
C THR A 136 4.20 -5.08 8.67
N LEU A 137 3.79 -3.91 9.17
CA LEU A 137 2.98 -3.80 10.38
C LEU A 137 1.54 -4.31 10.19
N ALA A 138 1.06 -4.33 8.95
CA ALA A 138 -0.22 -4.96 8.62
C ALA A 138 -0.15 -6.49 8.51
N SER A 139 1.04 -7.10 8.59
CA SER A 139 1.15 -8.56 8.49
C SER A 139 0.45 -9.29 9.65
N GLU A 140 0.05 -10.55 9.44
CA GLU A 140 -0.61 -11.35 10.48
C GLU A 140 0.25 -11.50 11.74
N GLU A 141 1.57 -11.57 11.58
CA GLU A 141 2.54 -11.59 12.68
C GLU A 141 2.46 -10.32 13.55
N HIS A 142 2.04 -9.22 12.95
CA HIS A 142 1.95 -7.89 13.54
C HIS A 142 0.49 -7.42 13.71
N ALA A 143 -0.49 -8.32 13.60
CA ALA A 143 -1.92 -7.99 13.59
C ALA A 143 -2.43 -7.28 14.87
N ALA A 144 -1.66 -7.33 15.96
CA ALA A 144 -1.94 -6.58 17.19
C ALA A 144 -1.74 -5.06 17.01
N TYR A 145 -0.97 -4.63 16.01
CA TYR A 145 -0.74 -3.22 15.72
C TYR A 145 -1.84 -2.67 14.81
N GLY A 146 -2.31 -1.47 15.13
CA GLY A 146 -3.30 -0.74 14.34
C GLY A 146 -2.68 0.25 13.34
N ASP A 147 -3.54 0.90 12.57
CA ASP A 147 -3.19 1.96 11.64
C ASP A 147 -2.40 3.09 12.32
N ASP A 148 -2.74 3.45 13.55
CA ASP A 148 -2.03 4.48 14.31
C ASP A 148 -0.53 4.15 14.46
N THR A 149 -0.21 2.89 14.73
CA THR A 149 1.18 2.44 14.88
C THR A 149 1.89 2.47 13.54
N ALA A 150 1.22 2.04 12.47
CA ALA A 150 1.78 2.06 11.13
C ALA A 150 2.01 3.48 10.60
N ALA A 151 1.06 4.37 10.79
CA ALA A 151 1.17 5.78 10.43
C ALA A 151 2.29 6.46 11.24
N THR A 152 2.32 6.26 12.56
CA THR A 152 3.38 6.83 13.41
C THR A 152 4.76 6.32 12.99
N THR A 153 4.94 5.00 12.84
CA THR A 153 6.25 4.40 12.52
C THR A 153 6.74 4.81 11.13
N SER A 154 5.86 4.85 10.13
CA SER A 154 6.25 5.32 8.80
C SER A 154 6.61 6.81 8.79
N LEU A 155 5.93 7.66 9.58
CA LEU A 155 6.30 9.06 9.77
C LEU A 155 7.65 9.24 10.47
N LEU A 156 7.98 8.39 11.45
CA LEU A 156 9.31 8.40 12.08
C LEU A 156 10.42 8.14 11.06
N VAL A 157 10.21 7.18 10.15
CA VAL A 157 11.16 6.88 9.08
C VAL A 157 11.26 8.00 8.05
N LEU A 158 10.15 8.71 7.80
CA LEU A 158 10.15 9.96 7.02
C LEU A 158 10.83 11.13 7.76
N GLY A 159 11.35 10.92 8.97
CA GLY A 159 12.09 11.90 9.75
C GLY A 159 11.21 12.86 10.55
N VAL A 160 9.92 12.58 10.71
CA VAL A 160 9.02 13.37 11.55
C VAL A 160 9.31 13.05 13.02
N PRO A 161 9.56 14.05 13.90
CA PRO A 161 9.76 13.81 15.32
C PRO A 161 8.58 13.08 15.97
N GLU A 162 8.84 12.12 16.86
CA GLU A 162 7.82 11.24 17.46
C GLU A 162 6.62 11.99 18.03
N GLN A 163 6.86 13.06 18.80
CA GLN A 163 5.80 13.86 19.39
C GLN A 163 4.91 14.52 18.32
N ARG A 164 5.48 14.94 17.19
CA ARG A 164 4.71 15.50 16.06
C ARG A 164 3.95 14.38 15.34
N ALA A 165 4.58 13.25 15.06
CA ALA A 165 3.96 12.12 14.39
C ALA A 165 2.70 11.64 15.15
N ARG A 166 2.79 11.41 16.47
CA ARG A 166 1.65 11.00 17.29
C ARG A 166 0.51 12.01 17.30
N ARG A 167 0.82 13.32 17.36
CA ARG A 167 -0.20 14.38 17.31
C ARG A 167 -0.93 14.41 15.96
N ILE A 168 -0.19 14.24 14.87
CA ILE A 168 -0.76 14.19 13.52
C ILE A 168 -1.72 13.00 13.39
N VAL A 169 -1.27 11.80 13.79
CA VAL A 169 -2.07 10.58 13.71
C VAL A 169 -3.36 10.69 14.53
N HIS A 170 -3.28 11.23 15.74
CA HIS A 170 -4.47 11.45 16.57
C HIS A 170 -5.48 12.41 15.94
N ARG A 171 -5.03 13.42 15.17
CA ARG A 171 -5.90 14.40 14.50
C ARG A 171 -6.49 13.90 13.18
N ALA A 172 -5.87 12.89 12.57
CA ALA A 172 -6.28 12.35 11.27
C ALA A 172 -7.47 11.38 11.35
N ARG A 173 -7.94 11.06 12.57
CA ARG A 173 -9.17 10.30 12.85
C ARG A 173 -10.41 11.19 12.72
#